data_AF-A0A3D2GRJ5-F1
#
_entry.id   AF-A0A3D2GRJ5-F1
#
_cell.length_a   1.000
_cell.length_b   1.000
_cell.length_c   1.000
_cell.angle_alpha   90.00
_cell.angle_beta   90.00
_cell.angle_gamma   90.00
#
_symmetry.space_group_name_H-M   'P 1'
#
loop_
_entity.id
_entity.type
_entity.pdbx_description
1 polymer ?
#
loop_
_entity_poly.entity_id
_entity_poly.type
_entity_poly.pdbx_seq_one_letter_code
_entity_poly.pdbx_strand_id
1 'polypeptide(L)' 'YENLPFLNAIHAATKAMDISKAVAGLPMPLHPGAVRYYREAGLNIPDRLIAE' A
#
# COMPACT_ATOMS: atom_id res chain seq x y z
N TYR A 1 3.33 -6.68 -2.01
CA TYR A 1 2.61 -6.83 -3.30
C TYR A 1 3.20 -7.93 -4.19
N GLU A 2 4.39 -8.41 -3.86
CA GLU A 2 5.20 -9.40 -4.57
C GLU A 2 4.47 -10.77 -4.64
N ASN A 3 3.63 -11.05 -3.64
CA ASN A 3 2.86 -12.29 -3.54
C ASN A 3 1.37 -12.12 -3.92
N LEU A 4 1.00 -11.09 -4.71
CA LEU A 4 -0.38 -10.88 -5.14
C LEU A 4 -1.02 -12.10 -5.83
N PRO A 5 -0.33 -12.87 -6.71
CA PRO A 5 -0.92 -14.06 -7.32
C PRO A 5 -1.41 -15.08 -6.29
N PHE A 6 -0.66 -15.26 -5.20
CA PHE A 6 -1.06 -16.13 -4.10
C PHE A 6 -2.32 -15.58 -3.39
N LEU A 7 -2.35 -14.28 -3.07
CA LEU A 7 -3.51 -13.64 -2.44
C LEU A 7 -4.77 -13.69 -3.32
N ASN A 8 -4.61 -13.56 -4.64
CA ASN A 8 -5.69 -13.66 -5.64
C ASN A 8 -6.32 -15.04 -5.68
N ALA A 9 -5.56 -16.09 -5.37
CA ALA A 9 -6.06 -17.46 -5.29
C ALA A 9 -6.86 -17.70 -3.99
N ILE A 10 -6.61 -16.93 -2.93
CA ILE A 10 -7.33 -17.06 -1.65
C ILE A 10 -8.72 -16.42 -1.72
N HIS A 11 -8.84 -15.21 -2.28
CA HIS A 11 -10.12 -14.50 -2.29
C HIS A 11 -10.25 -13.54 -3.48
N ALA A 12 -11.45 -13.46 -4.09
CA ALA A 12 -11.66 -12.63 -5.28
C ALA A 12 -11.45 -11.12 -5.04
N ALA A 13 -11.69 -10.63 -3.82
CA ALA A 13 -11.53 -9.20 -3.49
C ALA A 13 -10.08 -8.71 -3.62
N THR A 14 -9.08 -9.58 -3.46
CA THR A 14 -7.66 -9.18 -3.57
C THR A 14 -7.27 -8.86 -5.02
N LYS A 15 -8.07 -9.29 -6.00
CA LYS A 15 -7.89 -8.89 -7.42
C LYS A 15 -8.06 -7.38 -7.64
N ALA A 16 -8.74 -6.69 -6.72
CA ALA A 16 -8.88 -5.23 -6.76
C ALA A 16 -7.68 -4.49 -6.18
N MET A 17 -6.72 -5.19 -5.55
CA MET A 17 -5.53 -4.56 -4.97
C MET A 17 -4.61 -4.06 -6.09
N ASP A 18 -4.23 -2.79 -5.99
CA ASP A 18 -3.36 -2.10 -6.93
C ASP A 18 -2.38 -1.25 -6.13
N ILE A 19 -1.09 -1.55 -6.25
CA ILE A 19 -0.06 -0.87 -5.46
C ILE A 19 -0.04 0.62 -5.74
N SER A 20 -0.33 1.05 -6.98
CA SER A 20 -0.33 2.47 -7.37
C SER A 20 -1.39 3.30 -6.65
N LYS A 21 -2.41 2.63 -6.09
CA LYS A 21 -3.53 3.26 -5.36
C LYS A 21 -3.51 2.97 -3.86
N ALA A 22 -2.50 2.25 -3.37
CA ALA A 22 -2.47 1.73 -2.00
C ALA A 22 -2.55 2.81 -0.91
N VAL A 23 -2.10 4.02 -1.19
CA VAL A 23 -2.07 5.15 -0.24
C VAL A 23 -3.20 6.16 -0.47
N ALA A 24 -3.99 5.98 -1.53
CA ALA A 24 -5.06 6.91 -1.88
C ALA A 24 -6.22 6.82 -0.88
N GLY A 25 -6.69 7.97 -0.39
CA GLY A 25 -7.87 8.05 0.46
C GLY A 25 -7.69 7.58 1.91
N LEU A 26 -6.47 7.25 2.34
CA LEU A 26 -6.24 6.85 3.73
C LEU A 26 -6.54 8.02 4.71
N PRO A 27 -7.26 7.76 5.82
CA PRO A 27 -7.65 8.81 6.77
C PRO A 27 -6.58 9.09 7.83
N MET A 28 -5.60 8.19 8.00
CA MET A 28 -4.63 8.23 9.10
C MET A 28 -3.21 7.97 8.60
N PRO A 29 -2.18 8.38 9.37
CA PRO A 29 -0.79 8.11 9.04
C PRO A 29 -0.47 6.62 8.87
N LEU A 30 0.47 6.35 7.99
CA LEU A 30 1.04 5.03 7.77
C LEU A 30 2.04 4.70 8.87
N HIS A 31 2.13 3.42 9.21
CA HIS A 31 3.22 2.91 10.02
C HIS A 31 4.58 3.15 9.31
N PRO A 32 5.68 3.45 10.03
CA PRO A 32 6.99 3.74 9.41
C PRO A 32 7.49 2.65 8.45
N GLY A 33 7.23 1.37 8.78
CA GLY A 33 7.55 0.25 7.89
C GLY A 33 6.78 0.27 6.56
N ALA A 34 5.51 0.70 6.58
CA ALA A 34 4.71 0.85 5.37
C ALA A 34 5.18 2.06 4.54
N VAL A 35 5.57 3.17 5.19
CA VAL A 35 6.18 4.32 4.52
C VAL A 35 7.43 3.91 3.76
N ARG A 36 8.33 3.17 4.42
CA ARG A 36 9.55 2.65 3.77
C ARG A 36 9.22 1.77 2.57
N TYR A 37 8.37 0.75 2.78
CA TYR A 37 7.99 -0.19 1.73
C TYR A 37 7.38 0.50 0.50
N TYR A 38 6.43 1.41 0.69
CA TYR A 38 5.79 2.10 -0.43
C TYR A 38 6.74 3.05 -1.17
N ARG A 39 7.69 3.71 -0.46
CA ARG A 39 8.75 4.50 -1.12
C ARG A 39 9.68 3.63 -1.96
N GLU A 40 10.12 2.49 -1.42
CA GLU A 40 10.94 1.51 -2.15
C GLU A 40 10.20 0.97 -3.38
N ALA A 41 8.88 0.82 -3.29
CA ALA A 41 8.01 0.46 -4.40
C ALA A 41 7.73 1.61 -5.39
N GLY A 42 8.35 2.79 -5.19
CA GLY A 42 8.25 3.94 -6.09
C GLY A 42 7.01 4.82 -5.90
N LEU A 43 6.27 4.67 -4.80
CA LEU A 43 5.13 5.53 -4.51
C LEU A 43 5.55 6.85 -3.87
N ASN A 44 4.95 7.93 -4.37
CA ASN A 44 4.94 9.21 -3.69
C ASN A 44 3.90 9.19 -2.57
N ILE A 45 4.36 9.33 -1.33
CA ILE A 45 3.52 9.31 -0.13
C ILE A 45 3.24 10.75 0.30
N PRO A 46 1.97 11.17 0.40
CA PRO A 46 1.61 12.49 0.94
C PRO A 46 2.14 12.69 2.36
N ASP A 47 2.64 13.90 2.66
CA ASP A 47 3.24 14.21 3.98
C ASP A 47 2.30 13.94 5.16
N ARG A 48 1.00 14.20 4.98
CA ARG A 48 -0.03 13.90 6.00
C ARG A 48 -0.12 12.43 6.41
N LEU A 49 0.45 11.53 5.61
CA LEU A 49 0.47 10.09 5.88
C LEU A 49 1.77 9.62 6.54
N ILE A 50 2.73 10.50 6.80
CA ILE A 50 3.97 10.17 7.49
C ILE A 50 3.79 10.59 8.95
N ALA A 51 3.78 9.62 9.86
CA ALA A 51 3.73 9.90 11.30
C ALA A 51 5.04 10.55 11.76
N GLU A 52 4.94 11.54 12.63
CA GLU A 52 6.08 12.15 13.35
C GLU A 52 6.75 11.17 14.32
#